data_AF-A0A7V4JQ11-F1
#
_entry.id   AF-A0A7V4JQ11-F1
#
_cell.length_a   1.000
_cell.length_b   1.000
_cell.length_c   1.000
_cell.angle_alpha   90.00
_cell.angle_beta   90.00
_cell.angle_gamma   90.00
#
_symmetry.space_group_name_H-M   'P 1'
#
loop_
_entity.id
_entity.type
_entity.pdbx_description
1 polymer ?
#
loop_
_entity_poly.entity_id
_entity_poly.type
_entity_poly.pdbx_seq_one_letter_code
_entity_poly.pdbx_strand_id
1 'polypeptide(L)'
;STLIKKLESLGIGRPSTYATLLDILYKRKYVIKERGYLRPTELGKGVCEFLIKSFPEFLDYKFTSKMEEDLERVVENKKTYQEIVSFNYEILKNYL
;
A
#
# COMPACT_ATOMS: atom_id res chain seq x y z
N SER A 1 -10.35 3.95 -14.81
CA SER A 1 -10.38 2.74 -13.96
C SER A 1 -10.99 3.09 -12.63
N THR A 2 -11.95 2.32 -12.13
CA THR A 2 -12.60 2.53 -10.82
C THR A 2 -11.64 2.31 -9.64
N LEU A 3 -10.66 1.42 -9.78
CA LEU A 3 -9.66 1.15 -8.74
C LEU A 3 -8.72 2.34 -8.51
N ILE A 4 -8.19 2.92 -9.58
CA ILE A 4 -7.29 4.10 -9.47
C ILE A 4 -8.00 5.24 -8.76
N LYS A 5 -9.23 5.55 -9.19
CA LYS A 5 -10.07 6.57 -8.53
C LYS A 5 -10.30 6.27 -7.04
N LYS A 6 -10.44 4.99 -6.68
CA LYS A 6 -10.60 4.59 -5.28
C LYS A 6 -9.30 4.81 -4.48
N LEU A 7 -8.15 4.42 -5.03
CA LEU A 7 -6.85 4.65 -4.40
C LEU A 7 -6.57 6.14 -4.19
N GLU A 8 -6.83 6.97 -5.21
CA GLU A 8 -6.72 8.43 -5.13
C GLU A 8 -7.62 9.00 -4.02
N SER A 9 -8.88 8.56 -3.94
CA SER A 9 -9.81 9.01 -2.89
C SER A 9 -9.40 8.62 -1.47
N LEU A 10 -8.56 7.59 -1.33
CA LEU A 10 -8.02 7.12 -0.05
C LEU A 10 -6.65 7.73 0.27
N GLY A 11 -6.08 8.56 -0.61
CA GLY A 11 -4.73 9.11 -0.46
C GLY A 11 -3.61 8.10 -0.69
N ILE A 12 -3.92 6.93 -1.26
CA ILE A 12 -2.98 5.81 -1.42
C ILE A 12 -2.37 5.82 -2.82
N GLY A 13 -1.04 5.79 -2.86
CA GLY A 13 -0.27 5.81 -4.10
C GLY A 13 -0.28 7.18 -4.81
N ARG A 14 0.43 7.23 -5.93
CA ARG A 14 0.57 8.41 -6.79
C ARG A 14 0.45 7.98 -8.26
N PRO A 15 0.20 8.89 -9.22
CA PRO A 15 0.11 8.54 -10.63
C PRO A 15 1.31 7.73 -11.15
N SER A 16 2.51 7.99 -10.61
CA SER A 16 3.74 7.27 -10.92
C SER A 16 3.79 5.83 -10.40
N THR A 17 3.00 5.48 -9.38
CA THR A 17 3.08 4.17 -8.71
C THR A 17 1.97 3.20 -9.11
N TYR A 18 0.84 3.67 -9.66
CA TYR A 18 -0.31 2.80 -9.96
C TYR A 18 -0.01 1.71 -11.00
N ALA A 19 0.73 2.02 -12.05
CA ALA A 19 1.11 1.04 -13.06
C ALA A 19 2.01 -0.06 -12.45
N THR A 20 3.00 0.36 -11.66
CA THR A 20 3.93 -0.54 -10.96
C THR A 20 3.21 -1.42 -9.94
N LEU A 21 2.28 -0.86 -9.17
CA LEU A 21 1.49 -1.62 -8.20
C LEU A 21 0.67 -2.72 -8.89
N LEU A 22 -0.05 -2.38 -9.95
CA LEU A 22 -0.83 -3.36 -10.72
C LEU A 22 0.06 -4.44 -11.31
N ASP A 23 1.20 -4.07 -11.88
CA ASP A 23 2.17 -5.02 -12.44
C ASP A 23 2.70 -5.99 -11.37
N ILE A 24 3.01 -5.52 -10.16
CA ILE A 24 3.42 -6.38 -9.04
C ILE A 24 2.30 -7.36 -8.66
N LEU A 25 1.05 -6.90 -8.57
CA LEU A 25 -0.09 -7.77 -8.24
C LEU A 25 -0.31 -8.86 -9.29
N TYR A 26 -0.14 -8.53 -10.57
CA TYR A 26 -0.20 -9.51 -11.66
C TYR A 26 0.97 -10.49 -11.63
N LYS A 27 2.22 -10.00 -11.49
CA LYS A 27 3.43 -10.82 -11.44
C LYS A 27 3.41 -11.81 -10.28
N ARG A 28 2.90 -11.39 -9.11
CA ARG A 28 2.73 -12.25 -7.93
C ARG A 28 1.48 -13.14 -8.00
N LYS A 29 0.70 -13.05 -9.08
CA LYS A 29 -0.55 -13.82 -9.28
C LYS A 29 -1.58 -13.58 -8.18
N TYR A 30 -1.59 -12.40 -7.55
CA TYR A 30 -2.58 -12.01 -6.55
C TYR A 30 -3.88 -11.55 -7.18
N VAL A 31 -3.80 -11.05 -8.42
CA VAL A 31 -4.94 -10.64 -9.22
C VAL A 31 -4.79 -11.16 -10.65
N ILE A 32 -5.91 -11.31 -11.34
CA ILE A 32 -6.00 -11.63 -12.76
C ILE A 32 -6.94 -10.66 -13.46
N LYS A 33 -6.82 -10.56 -14.78
CA LYS A 33 -7.77 -9.82 -15.62
C LYS A 33 -8.76 -10.81 -16.20
N GLU A 34 -10.02 -10.69 -15.81
CA GLU A 34 -11.11 -11.54 -16.29
C GLU A 34 -12.21 -10.65 -16.89
N ARG A 35 -12.54 -10.87 -18.17
CA ARG A 35 -13.57 -10.09 -18.90
C ARG A 35 -13.37 -8.57 -18.81
N GLY A 36 -12.13 -8.11 -18.78
CA GLY A 36 -11.78 -6.69 -18.67
C GLY A 36 -11.75 -6.14 -17.23
N TYR A 37 -12.16 -6.93 -16.24
CA TYR A 37 -12.17 -6.55 -14.83
C TYR A 37 -10.98 -7.15 -14.07
N LEU A 38 -10.56 -6.47 -13.00
CA LEU A 38 -9.58 -6.99 -12.05
C LEU A 38 -10.28 -7.92 -11.07
N ARG A 39 -9.76 -9.14 -10.91
CA ARG A 39 -10.30 -10.13 -9.97
C ARG A 39 -9.19 -10.66 -9.06
N PRO A 40 -9.40 -10.74 -7.72
CA PRO A 40 -8.44 -11.37 -6.83
C PRO A 40 -8.41 -12.89 -7.04
N THR A 41 -7.23 -13.48 -6.94
CA THR A 41 -7.07 -14.95 -6.91
C THR A 41 -7.23 -15.48 -5.48
N GLU A 42 -7.43 -16.78 -5.31
CA GLU A 42 -7.47 -17.39 -3.98
C GLU A 42 -6.14 -17.22 -3.23
N LEU A 43 -5.00 -17.29 -3.94
CA LEU A 43 -3.69 -16.97 -3.39
C LEU A 43 -3.64 -15.50 -2.90
N GLY A 44 -4.11 -14.56 -3.72
CA GLY A 44 -4.12 -13.14 -3.36
C GLY A 44 -4.98 -12.85 -2.13
N LYS A 45 -6.15 -13.49 -2.03
CA LYS A 45 -7.01 -13.38 -0.84
C LYS A 45 -6.32 -13.95 0.39
N GLY A 46 -5.77 -15.17 0.31
CA GLY A 46 -5.09 -15.82 1.43
C GLY A 46 -3.90 -15.00 1.95
N VAL A 47 -3.08 -14.45 1.04
CA VAL A 47 -1.97 -13.56 1.42
C VAL A 47 -2.49 -12.27 2.05
N CYS A 48 -3.52 -11.65 1.49
CA CYS A 48 -4.11 -10.42 2.03
C CYS A 48 -4.65 -10.64 3.45
N GLU A 49 -5.44 -11.69 3.66
CA GLU A 49 -5.98 -12.04 4.98
C GLU A 49 -4.89 -12.35 6.00
N PHE A 50 -3.84 -13.07 5.60
CA PHE A 50 -2.69 -13.34 6.45
C PHE A 50 -2.02 -12.04 6.89
N LEU A 51 -1.71 -11.14 5.94
CA LEU A 51 -1.01 -9.89 6.27
C LEU A 51 -1.86 -8.96 7.13
N ILE A 52 -3.18 -8.87 6.89
CA ILE A 52 -4.09 -8.06 7.73
C ILE A 52 -4.10 -8.59 9.17
N LYS A 53 -4.08 -9.92 9.36
CA LYS A 53 -4.04 -10.54 10.69
C LYS A 53 -2.69 -10.35 11.38
N SER A 54 -1.60 -10.44 10.63
CA SER A 54 -0.24 -10.33 11.17
C SER A 54 0.18 -8.88 11.44
N PHE A 55 -0.28 -7.92 10.65
CA PHE A 55 0.17 -6.52 10.70
C PHE A 55 -1.01 -5.52 10.60
N PRO A 56 -2.02 -5.60 11.49
CA PRO A 56 -3.28 -4.85 11.36
C PRO A 56 -3.10 -3.32 11.36
N GLU A 57 -2.21 -2.78 12.20
CA GLU A 57 -1.95 -1.32 12.22
C GLU A 57 -1.19 -0.87 10.97
N PHE A 58 -0.19 -1.66 10.56
CA PHE A 58 0.68 -1.32 9.43
C PHE A 58 -0.02 -1.45 8.08
N LEU A 59 -1.06 -2.30 7.97
CA LEU A 59 -1.88 -2.47 6.77
C LEU A 59 -3.17 -1.63 6.75
N ASP A 60 -3.37 -0.73 7.70
CA ASP A 60 -4.50 0.18 7.66
C ASP A 60 -4.39 1.21 6.51
N TYR A 61 -5.52 1.54 5.89
CA TYR A 61 -5.54 2.51 4.79
C TYR A 61 -5.08 3.90 5.22
N LYS A 62 -5.43 4.35 6.43
CA LYS A 62 -5.00 5.65 6.95
C LYS A 62 -3.51 5.64 7.26
N PHE A 63 -2.97 4.52 7.74
CA PHE A 63 -1.53 4.37 7.94
C PHE A 63 -0.78 4.55 6.61
N THR A 64 -1.23 3.86 5.56
CA THR A 64 -0.65 3.96 4.22
C THR A 64 -0.75 5.40 3.68
N SER A 65 -1.91 6.05 3.78
CA SER A 65 -2.10 7.44 3.35
C SER A 65 -1.20 8.41 4.12
N LYS A 66 -1.07 8.23 5.45
CA LYS A 66 -0.20 9.05 6.28
C LYS A 66 1.27 8.89 5.88
N MET A 67 1.70 7.68 5.52
CA MET A 67 3.06 7.45 5.05
C MET A 67 3.34 8.23 3.75
N GLU A 68 2.39 8.26 2.81
CA GLU A 68 2.48 9.06 1.58
C GLU A 68 2.58 10.56 1.88
N GLU A 69 1.76 11.08 2.80
CA GLU A 69 1.83 12.48 3.24
C GLU A 69 3.17 12.81 3.93
N ASP A 70 3.68 11.89 4.74
CA ASP A 70 4.97 12.07 5.42
C ASP A 70 6.13 12.10 4.40
N LEU A 71 6.07 11.31 3.32
CA LEU A 71 7.04 11.40 2.22
C LEU A 71 6.98 12.76 1.51
N GLU A 72 5.79 13.33 1.30
CA GLU A 72 5.65 14.68 0.75
C GLU A 72 6.29 15.73 1.68
N ARG A 73 6.12 15.59 3.00
CA ARG A 73 6.78 16.47 3.98
C ARG A 73 8.30 16.40 3.91
N VAL A 74 8.90 15.27 3.51
CA VAL A 74 10.34 15.19 3.26
C VAL A 74 10.74 16.02 2.06
N VAL A 75 9.99 15.90 0.96
CA VAL A 75 10.22 16.69 -0.27
C VAL A 75 10.13 18.19 0.03
N GLU A 76 9.19 18.59 0.89
CA GLU A 76 9.01 19.98 1.32
C GLU A 76 10.00 20.43 2.41
N ASN A 77 10.97 19.60 2.81
CA ASN A 77 11.91 19.85 3.92
C ASN A 77 11.24 20.15 5.27
N LYS A 78 10.02 19.62 5.50
CA LYS A 78 9.26 19.75 6.76
C LYS A 78 9.51 18.59 7.73
N LYS A 79 10.06 17.48 7.24
CA LYS A 79 10.48 16.30 8.02
C LYS A 79 11.72 15.67 7.39
N THR A 80 12.51 14.95 8.18
CA THR A 80 13.63 14.14 7.67
C THR A 80 13.19 12.72 7.36
N TYR A 81 13.88 12.05 6.43
CA TYR A 81 13.60 10.65 6.13
C TYR A 81 13.87 9.74 7.33
N GLN A 82 14.87 10.08 8.17
CA GLN A 82 15.24 9.31 9.35
C GLN A 82 14.10 9.28 10.38
N GLU A 83 13.42 10.41 10.62
CA GLU A 83 12.28 10.48 11.53
C GLU A 83 11.15 9.55 11.08
N ILE A 84 10.85 9.54 9.78
CA ILE A 84 9.78 8.73 9.20
C ILE A 84 10.16 7.25 9.26
N VAL A 85 11.36 6.89 8.79
CA VAL A 85 11.81 5.49 8.80
C VAL A 85 11.86 4.95 10.23
N SER A 86 12.38 5.72 11.19
CA SER A 86 12.44 5.30 12.60
C SER A 86 11.06 5.09 13.18
N PHE A 87 10.12 6.03 12.96
CA PHE A 87 8.73 5.88 13.43
C PHE A 87 8.04 4.64 12.87
N ASN A 88 8.15 4.40 11.57
CA ASN A 88 7.54 3.24 10.92
C ASN A 88 8.20 1.92 11.38
N TYR A 89 9.51 1.92 11.60
CA TYR A 89 10.24 0.76 12.07
C TYR A 89 9.84 0.35 13.49
N GLU A 90 9.68 1.30 14.43
CA GLU A 90 9.25 0.99 15.80
C GLU A 90 7.86 0.35 15.83
N ILE A 91 6.96 0.75 14.92
CA ILE A 91 5.64 0.11 14.79
C ILE A 91 5.80 -1.31 14.24
N LEU A 92 6.54 -1.47 13.14
CA LEU A 92 6.72 -2.77 12.49
C LEU A 92 7.42 -3.78 13.40
N LYS A 93 8.37 -3.33 14.21
CA LYS A 93 9.13 -4.15 15.18
C LYS A 93 8.22 -4.85 16.20
N ASN A 94 7.05 -4.31 16.51
CA ASN A 94 6.11 -4.94 17.43
C ASN A 94 5.43 -6.19 16.82
N TYR A 95 5.60 -6.43 15.52
CA TYR A 95 5.04 -7.55 14.78
C TYR A 95 6.09 -8.56 14.29
N LEU A 96 7.39 -8.32 14.54
CA LEU A 96 8.52 -9.16 14.14
C LEU A 96 9.07 -9.93 15.33
#